data_AF-A0A352A858-F1
#
_entry.id   AF-A0A352A858-F1
#
_cell.length_a   1.000
_cell.length_b   1.000
_cell.length_c   1.000
_cell.angle_alpha   90.00
_cell.angle_beta   90.00
_cell.angle_gamma   90.00
#
_symmetry.space_group_name_H-M   'P 1'
#
loop_
_entity.id
_entity.type
_entity.pdbx_description
1 polymer ?
#
loop_
_entity_poly.entity_id
_entity_poly.type
_entity_poly.pdbx_seq_one_letter_code
_entity_poly.pdbx_strand_id
1 'polypeptide(L)'
;MGKFNTWSRLNDEYSKLVDGVIEREFPYESDIAFGEIIEKGDDFTGLEIDMKVDINEYAENVGKLVIYSDSETITEDVLAERLLKIKEIFDRNNVKFYSIDCVVQTPLKEDKKGRDSISVRSFLYQDIYEDGLLDRVMKNVKETEEYYKEMDEKKDMQRDN
;
A
#
# COMPACT_ATOMS: atom_id res chain seq x y z
N MET A 1 19.46 12.06 -20.18
CA MET A 1 18.32 11.46 -19.45
C MET A 1 18.90 10.55 -18.39
N GLY A 2 18.58 10.70 -17.10
CA GLY A 2 19.13 9.89 -16.01
C GLY A 2 18.19 8.77 -15.57
N LYS A 3 18.66 7.80 -14.78
CA LYS A 3 17.83 6.69 -14.25
C LYS A 3 16.59 7.18 -13.47
N PHE A 4 16.72 8.31 -12.76
CA PHE A 4 15.58 8.98 -12.12
C PHE A 4 14.46 9.33 -13.12
N ASN A 5 14.80 9.77 -14.34
CA ASN A 5 13.79 10.08 -15.35
C ASN A 5 13.09 8.80 -15.84
N THR A 6 13.82 7.68 -15.92
CA THR A 6 13.23 6.38 -16.24
C THR A 6 12.28 5.95 -15.12
N TRP A 7 12.71 6.01 -13.86
CA TRP A 7 11.85 5.72 -12.72
C TRP A 7 10.60 6.60 -12.71
N SER A 8 10.76 7.92 -12.83
CA SER A 8 9.65 8.86 -12.79
C SER A 8 8.62 8.59 -13.89
N ARG A 9 9.08 8.24 -15.10
CA ARG A 9 8.19 7.83 -16.18
C ARG A 9 7.45 6.54 -15.86
N LEU A 10 8.15 5.49 -15.42
CA LEU A 10 7.53 4.21 -15.09
C LEU A 10 6.55 4.33 -13.91
N ASN A 11 6.91 5.11 -12.89
CA ASN A 11 6.06 5.38 -11.74
C ASN A 11 4.79 6.14 -12.14
N ASP A 12 4.90 7.15 -12.99
CA ASP A 12 3.74 7.89 -13.52
C ASP A 12 2.83 6.99 -14.39
N GLU A 13 3.41 6.14 -15.24
CA GLU A 13 2.68 5.14 -16.01
C GLU A 13 1.92 4.16 -15.09
N TYR A 14 2.57 3.66 -14.03
CA TYR A 14 1.95 2.74 -13.07
C TYR A 14 0.87 3.43 -12.22
N SER A 15 1.15 4.62 -11.69
CA SER A 15 0.18 5.40 -10.90
C SER A 15 -1.11 5.59 -11.68
N LYS A 16 -1.03 5.99 -12.96
CA LYS A 16 -2.21 6.17 -13.82
C LYS A 16 -3.03 4.89 -14.03
N LEU A 17 -2.37 3.73 -14.12
CA LEU A 17 -3.07 2.44 -14.21
C LEU A 17 -3.84 2.18 -12.93
N VAL A 18 -3.19 2.37 -11.78
CA VAL A 18 -3.78 2.17 -10.45
C VAL A 18 -4.93 3.15 -10.21
N ASP A 19 -4.73 4.45 -10.45
CA ASP A 19 -5.74 5.50 -10.29
C ASP A 19 -6.99 5.17 -11.11
N GLY A 20 -6.81 4.75 -12.37
CA GLY A 20 -7.92 4.37 -13.23
C GLY A 20 -8.75 3.19 -12.67
N VAL A 21 -8.11 2.20 -12.04
CA VAL A 21 -8.83 1.08 -11.40
C VAL A 21 -9.58 1.57 -10.15
N ILE A 22 -8.93 2.39 -9.33
CA ILE A 22 -9.47 2.88 -8.07
C ILE A 22 -10.70 3.77 -8.33
N GLU A 23 -10.60 4.72 -9.24
CA GLU A 23 -11.70 5.64 -9.59
C GLU A 23 -12.95 4.91 -10.11
N ARG A 24 -12.78 3.77 -10.79
CA ARG A 24 -13.91 3.04 -11.41
C ARG A 24 -14.53 2.02 -10.48
N GLU A 25 -13.74 1.36 -9.64
CA GLU A 25 -14.16 0.11 -9.00
C GLU A 25 -13.96 0.05 -7.49
N PHE A 26 -13.19 0.98 -6.89
CA PHE A 26 -12.97 0.96 -5.45
C PHE A 26 -14.24 1.39 -4.70
N PRO A 27 -14.88 0.50 -3.93
CA PRO A 27 -16.24 0.74 -3.43
C PRO A 27 -16.26 1.47 -2.08
N TYR A 28 -15.12 1.97 -1.61
CA TYR A 28 -14.96 2.52 -0.28
C TYR A 28 -14.49 3.96 -0.36
N GLU A 29 -15.01 4.80 0.54
CA GLU A 29 -14.51 6.15 0.75
C GLU A 29 -13.02 6.08 1.13
N SER A 30 -12.23 6.92 0.47
CA SER A 30 -10.78 6.93 0.58
C SER A 30 -10.25 8.32 0.30
N ASP A 31 -9.38 8.81 1.19
CA ASP A 31 -8.65 10.06 1.01
C ASP A 31 -7.22 9.85 0.49
N ILE A 32 -6.68 8.63 0.58
CA ILE A 32 -5.36 8.27 0.08
C ILE A 32 -5.44 6.90 -0.60
N ALA A 33 -5.33 6.89 -1.92
CA ALA A 33 -5.31 5.66 -2.70
C ALA A 33 -4.48 5.88 -3.97
N PHE A 34 -3.32 5.23 -4.07
CA PHE A 34 -2.43 5.37 -5.22
C PHE A 34 -1.50 4.16 -5.38
N GLY A 35 -0.83 4.10 -6.54
CA GLY A 35 0.20 3.11 -6.84
C GLY A 35 1.56 3.75 -7.04
N GLU A 36 2.61 3.11 -6.56
CA GLU A 36 3.99 3.54 -6.77
C GLU A 36 4.91 2.37 -7.11
N ILE A 37 6.02 2.66 -7.77
CA ILE A 37 7.11 1.71 -8.03
C ILE A 37 8.17 1.90 -6.94
N ILE A 38 8.33 0.89 -6.09
CA ILE A 38 9.36 0.84 -5.05
C ILE A 38 10.65 0.22 -5.60
N GLU A 39 11.69 1.05 -5.70
CA GLU A 39 13.05 0.60 -5.97
C GLU A 39 13.74 0.19 -4.66
N LYS A 40 14.42 -0.96 -4.68
CA LYS A 40 15.22 -1.41 -3.53
C LYS A 40 16.58 -0.71 -3.55
N GLY A 41 16.65 0.46 -2.92
CA GLY A 41 17.90 1.20 -2.65
C GLY A 41 17.98 2.59 -3.29
N ASP A 42 18.99 3.37 -2.88
CA ASP A 42 19.09 4.82 -3.16
C ASP A 42 19.53 5.19 -4.60
N ASP A 43 19.87 4.21 -5.44
CA ASP A 43 20.59 4.46 -6.71
C ASP A 43 19.88 3.93 -7.99
N PHE A 44 18.58 3.60 -7.92
CA PHE A 44 17.83 3.07 -9.09
C PHE A 44 18.58 1.92 -9.79
N THR A 45 19.23 1.06 -9.01
CA THR A 45 20.21 0.09 -9.53
C THR A 45 19.55 -0.92 -10.46
N GLY A 46 18.26 -1.21 -10.25
CA GLY A 46 17.43 -2.06 -11.10
C GLY A 46 16.97 -1.43 -12.42
N LEU A 47 17.23 -0.14 -12.65
CA LEU A 47 16.79 0.58 -13.84
C LEU A 47 17.92 0.86 -14.82
N GLU A 48 17.59 0.77 -16.10
CA GLU A 48 18.42 1.20 -17.22
C GLU A 48 17.87 2.50 -17.81
N ILE A 49 18.75 3.36 -18.33
CA ILE A 49 18.31 4.58 -19.02
C ILE A 49 17.47 4.16 -20.24
N ASP A 50 16.31 4.79 -20.37
CA ASP A 50 15.33 4.53 -21.44
C ASP A 50 14.81 3.07 -21.49
N MET A 51 14.83 2.38 -20.35
CA MET A 51 14.26 1.04 -20.19
C MET A 51 12.83 0.98 -20.71
N LYS A 52 12.58 0.05 -21.65
CA LYS A 52 11.26 -0.21 -22.20
C LYS A 52 10.74 -1.52 -21.64
N VAL A 53 9.76 -1.42 -20.76
CA VAL A 53 9.07 -2.56 -20.15
C VAL A 53 7.57 -2.36 -20.26
N ASP A 54 6.84 -3.47 -20.24
CA ASP A 54 5.43 -3.41 -19.86
C ASP A 54 5.36 -3.09 -18.36
N ILE A 55 4.83 -1.91 -18.04
CA ILE A 55 4.79 -1.43 -16.66
C ILE A 55 3.93 -2.33 -15.76
N ASN A 56 2.90 -2.97 -16.31
CA ASN A 56 2.03 -3.86 -15.55
C ASN A 56 2.74 -5.15 -15.18
N GLU A 57 3.47 -5.76 -16.11
CA GLU A 57 4.32 -6.93 -15.84
C GLU A 57 5.45 -6.57 -14.87
N TYR A 58 6.04 -5.39 -15.02
CA TYR A 58 7.09 -4.93 -14.13
C TYR A 58 6.60 -4.74 -12.69
N ALA A 59 5.39 -4.19 -12.52
CA ALA A 59 4.77 -3.94 -11.23
C ALA A 59 4.51 -5.21 -10.39
N GLU A 60 4.53 -6.41 -10.98
CA GLU A 60 4.44 -7.67 -10.23
C GLU A 60 5.57 -7.81 -9.19
N ASN A 61 6.72 -7.17 -9.43
CA ASN A 61 7.91 -7.30 -8.57
C ASN A 61 8.22 -6.04 -7.75
N VAL A 62 7.72 -4.89 -8.18
CA VAL A 62 8.08 -3.59 -7.61
C VAL A 62 6.89 -2.65 -7.41
N GLY A 63 5.69 -3.05 -7.81
CA GLY A 63 4.48 -2.26 -7.64
C GLY A 63 4.01 -2.31 -6.19
N LYS A 64 3.81 -1.15 -5.59
CA LYS A 64 3.21 -1.01 -4.27
C LYS A 64 1.90 -0.24 -4.36
N LEU A 65 0.88 -0.77 -3.69
CA LEU A 65 -0.37 -0.05 -3.46
C LEU A 65 -0.32 0.60 -2.08
N VAL A 66 -0.85 1.83 -1.98
CA VAL A 66 -1.07 2.52 -0.71
C VAL A 66 -2.53 2.92 -0.69
N ILE A 67 -3.32 2.32 0.20
CA ILE A 67 -4.77 2.50 0.25
C ILE A 67 -5.22 2.74 1.69
N TYR A 68 -5.88 3.87 1.92
CA TYR A 68 -6.54 4.27 3.14
C TYR A 68 -8.03 4.27 2.87
N SER A 69 -8.80 3.56 3.66
CA SER A 69 -10.22 3.46 3.41
C SER A 69 -11.03 3.51 4.68
N ASP A 70 -12.18 4.15 4.58
CA ASP A 70 -12.99 4.44 5.74
C ASP A 70 -13.85 3.22 6.14
N SER A 71 -14.08 3.09 7.44
CA SER A 71 -14.96 2.10 8.06
C SER A 71 -15.39 2.57 9.45
N GLU A 72 -16.66 2.36 9.81
CA GLU A 72 -17.10 2.58 11.20
C GLU A 72 -16.59 1.47 12.15
N THR A 73 -16.14 0.33 11.60
CA THR A 73 -15.59 -0.81 12.36
C THR A 73 -14.12 -1.01 12.02
N ILE A 74 -13.27 -0.95 13.03
CA ILE A 74 -11.81 -1.08 12.92
C ILE A 74 -11.39 -2.40 13.56
N THR A 75 -11.30 -3.46 12.74
CA THR A 75 -10.88 -4.80 13.16
C THR A 75 -10.02 -5.46 12.08
N GLU A 76 -9.28 -6.50 12.46
CA GLU A 76 -8.48 -7.33 11.57
C GLU A 76 -9.33 -8.06 10.53
N ASP A 77 -10.55 -8.47 10.88
CA ASP A 77 -11.50 -9.06 9.93
C ASP A 77 -11.85 -8.08 8.80
N VAL A 78 -12.18 -6.82 9.14
CA VAL A 78 -12.48 -5.79 8.12
C VAL A 78 -11.27 -5.52 7.24
N LEU A 79 -10.05 -5.55 7.81
CA LEU A 79 -8.82 -5.37 7.05
C LEU A 79 -8.54 -6.56 6.11
N ALA A 80 -8.77 -7.79 6.56
CA ALA A 80 -8.66 -9.00 5.75
C ALA A 80 -9.67 -9.00 4.59
N GLU A 81 -10.92 -8.63 4.85
CA GLU A 81 -11.95 -8.44 3.82
C GLU A 81 -11.53 -7.37 2.81
N ARG A 82 -10.95 -6.26 3.28
CA ARG A 82 -10.45 -5.17 2.44
C ARG A 82 -9.36 -5.66 1.49
N LEU A 83 -8.40 -6.43 1.98
CA LEU A 83 -7.31 -7.00 1.17
C LEU A 83 -7.84 -7.95 0.09
N LEU A 84 -8.75 -8.85 0.44
CA LEU A 84 -9.38 -9.75 -0.54
C LEU A 84 -10.12 -8.96 -1.62
N LYS A 85 -10.87 -7.93 -1.22
CA LYS A 85 -11.62 -7.10 -2.17
C LYS A 85 -10.70 -6.33 -3.10
N ILE A 86 -9.62 -5.75 -2.57
CA ILE A 86 -8.61 -5.06 -3.38
C ILE A 86 -7.99 -6.04 -4.38
N LYS A 87 -7.57 -7.23 -3.93
CA LYS A 87 -7.02 -8.24 -4.82
C LYS A 87 -8.00 -8.64 -5.93
N GLU A 88 -9.27 -8.88 -5.61
CA GLU A 88 -10.31 -9.18 -6.60
C GLU A 88 -10.42 -8.09 -7.68
N ILE A 89 -10.47 -6.81 -7.26
CA ILE A 89 -10.60 -5.66 -8.17
C ILE A 89 -9.40 -5.57 -9.13
N PHE A 90 -8.19 -5.69 -8.59
CA PHE A 90 -6.95 -5.57 -9.37
C PHE A 90 -6.74 -6.78 -10.29
N ASP A 91 -7.04 -7.99 -9.81
CA ASP A 91 -6.99 -9.21 -10.63
C ASP A 91 -7.97 -9.12 -11.81
N ARG A 92 -9.20 -8.64 -11.57
CA ARG A 92 -10.21 -8.43 -12.62
C ARG A 92 -9.79 -7.39 -13.65
N ASN A 93 -9.10 -6.34 -13.23
CA ASN A 93 -8.59 -5.29 -14.13
C ASN A 93 -7.24 -5.66 -14.78
N ASN A 94 -6.69 -6.83 -14.46
CA ASN A 94 -5.36 -7.26 -14.89
C ASN A 94 -4.28 -6.21 -14.55
N VAL A 95 -4.36 -5.60 -13.35
CA VAL A 95 -3.33 -4.68 -12.84
C VAL A 95 -2.58 -5.37 -11.72
N LYS A 96 -1.28 -5.63 -11.93
CA LYS A 96 -0.44 -6.37 -10.98
C LYS A 96 0.19 -5.43 -9.95
N PHE A 97 0.44 -5.97 -8.76
CA PHE A 97 1.23 -5.32 -7.72
C PHE A 97 1.97 -6.36 -6.90
N TYR A 98 3.08 -5.97 -6.29
CA TYR A 98 3.92 -6.82 -5.44
C TYR A 98 3.45 -6.80 -3.98
N SER A 99 3.15 -5.61 -3.46
CA SER A 99 2.79 -5.43 -2.04
C SER A 99 1.78 -4.31 -1.83
N ILE A 100 1.14 -4.29 -0.68
CA ILE A 100 0.19 -3.26 -0.29
C ILE A 100 0.42 -2.78 1.14
N ASP A 101 0.34 -1.45 1.32
CA ASP A 101 0.05 -0.81 2.60
C ASP A 101 -1.45 -0.51 2.62
N CYS A 102 -2.18 -1.17 3.50
CA CYS A 102 -3.63 -1.00 3.61
C CYS A 102 -3.98 -0.51 5.01
N VAL A 103 -4.69 0.61 5.06
CA VAL A 103 -5.19 1.23 6.29
C VAL A 103 -6.70 1.24 6.24
N VAL A 104 -7.31 0.73 7.31
CA VAL A 104 -8.74 0.91 7.59
C VAL A 104 -8.84 1.88 8.74
N GLN A 105 -9.57 2.98 8.52
CA GLN A 105 -9.65 4.08 9.48
C GLN A 105 -11.08 4.55 9.68
N THR A 106 -11.37 5.15 10.83
CA THR A 106 -12.68 5.77 11.05
C THR A 106 -12.85 7.00 10.16
N PRO A 107 -14.07 7.30 9.65
CA PRO A 107 -14.30 8.55 8.93
C PRO A 107 -13.87 9.78 9.73
N LEU A 108 -13.45 10.83 9.03
CA LEU A 108 -13.13 12.11 9.69
C LEU A 108 -14.41 12.68 10.34
N LYS A 109 -14.38 12.89 11.65
CA LYS A 109 -15.47 13.55 12.39
C LYS A 109 -14.99 14.95 12.77
N GLU A 110 -15.80 15.98 12.51
CA GLU A 110 -15.44 17.40 12.73
C GLU A 110 -14.90 17.67 14.15
N ASP A 111 -15.39 16.92 15.14
CA ASP A 111 -15.08 17.13 16.56
C ASP A 111 -13.90 16.31 17.10
N LYS A 112 -13.30 15.42 16.31
CA LYS A 112 -12.21 14.54 16.76
C LYS A 112 -10.85 14.97 16.22
N LYS A 113 -9.87 15.10 17.12
CA LYS A 113 -8.45 15.16 16.76
C LYS A 113 -7.95 13.76 16.42
N GLY A 114 -8.16 13.33 15.18
CA GLY A 114 -7.60 12.10 14.63
C GLY A 114 -8.65 11.05 14.27
N ARG A 115 -8.17 9.99 13.61
CA ARG A 115 -8.93 8.80 13.23
C ARG A 115 -8.35 7.61 13.97
N ASP A 116 -9.22 6.72 14.45
CA ASP A 116 -8.77 5.41 14.90
C ASP A 116 -8.46 4.58 13.63
N SER A 117 -7.39 3.79 13.64
CA SER A 117 -6.98 3.03 12.45
C SER A 117 -6.28 1.73 12.79
N ILE A 118 -6.37 0.77 11.87
CA ILE A 118 -5.60 -0.47 11.85
C ILE A 118 -4.98 -0.62 10.47
N SER A 119 -3.78 -1.17 10.40
CA SER A 119 -3.04 -1.23 9.14
C SER A 119 -2.14 -2.45 9.02
N VAL A 120 -2.01 -2.93 7.79
CA VAL A 120 -0.91 -3.79 7.37
C VAL A 120 0.09 -2.98 6.55
N ARG A 121 1.36 -3.34 6.65
CA ARG A 121 2.45 -2.71 5.91
C ARG A 121 3.24 -3.75 5.10
N SER A 122 3.54 -3.39 3.85
CA SER A 122 4.26 -4.24 2.89
C SER A 122 3.68 -5.65 2.77
N PHE A 123 2.34 -5.78 2.88
CA PHE A 123 1.66 -7.07 2.81
C PHE A 123 1.77 -7.61 1.39
N LEU A 124 2.26 -8.83 1.21
CA LEU A 124 2.58 -9.35 -0.12
C LEU A 124 1.32 -9.78 -0.86
N TYR A 125 1.26 -9.50 -2.16
CA TYR A 125 0.16 -9.93 -3.03
C TYR A 125 -0.11 -11.44 -2.94
N GLN A 126 0.96 -12.24 -2.94
CA GLN A 126 0.88 -13.71 -2.86
C GLN A 126 0.28 -14.22 -1.55
N ASP A 127 0.27 -13.42 -0.49
CA ASP A 127 -0.25 -13.78 0.83
C ASP A 127 -1.73 -13.43 1.01
N ILE A 128 -2.33 -12.75 0.03
CA ILE A 128 -3.75 -12.39 0.00
C ILE A 128 -4.53 -13.55 -0.64
N TYR A 129 -4.91 -14.52 0.18
CA TYR A 129 -5.81 -15.62 -0.18
C TYR A 129 -6.56 -16.06 1.08
N GLU A 130 -7.80 -16.55 0.94
CA GLU A 130 -8.73 -16.76 2.07
C GLU A 130 -8.17 -17.63 3.20
N ASP A 131 -7.57 -18.76 2.86
CA ASP A 131 -7.08 -19.72 3.84
C ASP A 131 -5.97 -19.12 4.72
N GLY A 132 -6.22 -19.04 6.03
CA GLY A 132 -5.30 -18.46 7.02
C GLY A 132 -5.01 -16.96 6.85
N LEU A 133 -5.81 -16.21 6.07
CA LEU A 133 -5.56 -14.78 5.85
C LEU A 133 -5.56 -13.99 7.15
N LEU A 134 -6.55 -14.24 8.01
CA LEU A 134 -6.73 -13.51 9.25
C LEU A 134 -5.49 -13.62 10.15
N ASP A 135 -4.92 -14.82 10.28
CA ASP A 135 -3.69 -15.03 11.06
C ASP A 135 -2.49 -14.25 10.49
N ARG A 136 -2.37 -14.20 9.15
CA ARG A 136 -1.32 -13.41 8.48
C ARG A 136 -1.52 -11.92 8.69
N VAL A 137 -2.76 -11.44 8.62
CA VAL A 137 -3.12 -10.04 8.88
C VAL A 137 -2.81 -9.67 10.33
N MET A 138 -3.29 -10.44 11.30
CA MET A 138 -3.03 -10.19 12.74
C MET A 138 -1.53 -10.13 13.05
N LYS A 139 -0.75 -11.05 12.45
CA LYS A 139 0.71 -11.04 12.59
C LYS A 139 1.33 -9.75 12.03
N ASN A 140 0.95 -9.35 10.82
CA ASN A 140 1.51 -8.14 10.19
C ASN A 140 1.06 -6.84 10.88
N VAL A 141 -0.17 -6.77 11.38
CA VAL A 141 -0.67 -5.67 12.22
C VAL A 141 0.23 -5.52 13.44
N LYS A 142 0.47 -6.62 14.17
CA LYS A 142 1.33 -6.61 15.35
C LYS A 142 2.76 -6.15 15.03
N GLU A 143 3.36 -6.66 13.95
CA GLU A 143 4.69 -6.23 13.49
C GLU A 143 4.72 -4.73 13.14
N THR A 144 3.63 -4.22 12.56
CA THR A 144 3.48 -2.80 12.21
C THR A 144 3.39 -1.92 13.46
N GLU A 145 2.59 -2.32 14.45
CA GLU A 145 2.47 -1.63 15.74
C GLU A 145 3.81 -1.60 16.50
N GLU A 146 4.52 -2.73 16.56
CA GLU A 146 5.84 -2.82 17.19
C GLU A 146 6.85 -1.89 16.51
N TYR A 147 6.88 -1.85 15.18
CA TYR A 147 7.74 -0.94 14.43
C TYR A 147 7.50 0.53 14.75
N TYR A 148 6.23 0.97 14.81
CA TYR A 148 5.91 2.37 15.11
C TYR A 148 6.24 2.73 16.56
N LYS A 149 6.00 1.81 17.49
CA LYS A 149 6.39 1.98 18.88
C LYS A 149 7.90 2.20 19.03
N GLU A 150 8.72 1.40 18.35
CA GLU A 150 10.17 1.60 18.35
C GLU A 150 10.59 2.94 17.74
N MET A 151 9.92 3.38 16.68
CA MET A 151 10.23 4.65 16.00
C MET A 151 9.85 5.86 16.85
N ASP A 152 8.73 5.80 17.57
CA ASP A 152 8.31 6.86 18.47
C ASP A 152 9.23 6.95 19.69
N GLU A 153 9.62 5.82 20.28
CA GLU A 153 10.65 5.79 21.34
C GLU A 153 11.97 6.43 20.88
N LYS A 154 12.41 6.14 19.65
CA LYS A 154 13.63 6.75 19.07
C LYS A 154 13.48 8.26 18.83
N LYS A 155 12.31 8.72 18.41
CA LYS A 155 12.04 10.16 18.19
C LYS A 155 12.02 10.92 19.51
N ASP A 156 11.45 10.34 20.56
CA ASP A 156 11.41 10.97 21.88
C ASP A 156 12.82 11.06 22.49
N MET A 157 13.63 9.99 22.36
CA MET A 157 15.05 10.02 22.76
C MET A 157 15.90 11.07 22.00
N GLN A 158 15.55 11.38 20.74
CA GLN A 158 16.23 12.42 19.96
C GLN A 158 15.73 13.83 20.24
N ARG A 159 14.53 13.99 20.82
CA ARG A 159 13.99 15.28 21.24
C ARG A 159 14.49 15.72 22.61
N ASP A 160 14.92 14.76 23.44
CA ASP A 160 15.47 14.97 24.78
C ASP A 160 17.00 15.18 24.82
N ASN A 161 17.68 15.15 23.66
CA ASN A 161 19.11 15.46 23.49
C ASN A 161 19.34 16.76 22.70
#